data_AF-A0A6C1PIT7-F1
#
_entry.id   AF-A0A6C1PIT7-F1
#
_cell.length_a   1.000
_cell.length_b   1.000
_cell.length_c   1.000
_cell.angle_alpha   90.00
_cell.angle_beta   90.00
_cell.angle_gamma   90.00
#
_symmetry.space_group_name_H-M   'P 1'
#
loop_
_entity.id
_entity.type
_entity.pdbx_description
1 polymer ?
#
loop_
_entity_poly.entity_id
_entity_poly.type
_entity_poly.pdbx_seq_one_letter_code
_entity_poly.pdbx_strand_id
1 'polypeptide(L)' 'MRSLHIRDVGEPVLERLRRLAALHHRSLQGEVRAILEEASRRAPCDGEGDGLDLVTVETGRDDAWSREALYGDDAR' A
#
# COMPACT_ATOMS: atom_id res chain seq x y z
N MET A 1 -20.18 -11.09 -12.56
CA MET A 1 -19.86 -11.54 -11.19
C MET A 1 -18.40 -11.97 -11.17
N ARG A 2 -17.60 -11.51 -10.20
CA ARG A 2 -16.21 -11.98 -10.02
C ARG A 2 -16.22 -13.08 -8.95
N SER A 3 -15.54 -14.20 -9.20
CA SER A 3 -15.47 -15.34 -8.28
C SER A 3 -14.02 -15.71 -8.03
N LEU A 4 -13.73 -16.15 -6.81
CA LEU A 4 -12.43 -16.67 -6.38
C LEU A 4 -12.63 -18.11 -5.90
N HIS A 5 -11.82 -19.03 -6.42
CA HIS A 5 -11.82 -20.43 -6.00
C HIS A 5 -10.49 -20.76 -5.34
N ILE A 6 -10.53 -21.20 -4.09
CA ILE A 6 -9.35 -21.57 -3.30
C ILE A 6 -9.35 -23.09 -3.16
N ARG A 7 -8.32 -23.74 -3.68
CA ARG A 7 -8.15 -25.20 -3.58
C ARG A 7 -7.38 -25.56 -2.31
N ASP A 8 -7.47 -26.83 -1.93
CA ASP A 8 -6.61 -27.44 -0.90
C ASP A 8 -6.67 -26.74 0.47
N VAL A 9 -7.85 -26.24 0.83
CA VAL A 9 -8.08 -25.69 2.18
C VAL A 9 -8.28 -26.84 3.15
N GLY A 10 -7.38 -26.96 4.13
CA GLY A 10 -7.47 -28.00 5.15
C GLY A 10 -8.74 -27.90 5.99
N GLU A 11 -9.33 -29.04 6.32
CA GLU A 11 -10.55 -29.12 7.15
C GLU A 11 -10.46 -28.32 8.47
N PRO A 12 -9.32 -28.32 9.21
CA PRO A 12 -9.21 -27.51 10.43
C PRO A 12 -9.36 -26.00 10.18
N VAL A 13 -8.97 -25.52 9.01
CA VAL A 13 -9.11 -24.10 8.63
C VAL A 13 -10.58 -23.80 8.33
N LEU A 14 -11.25 -24.67 7.57
CA LEU A 14 -12.67 -24.52 7.25
C LEU A 14 -13.54 -24.50 8.52
N GLU A 15 -13.27 -25.40 9.47
CA GLU A 15 -13.99 -25.44 10.75
C GLU A 15 -13.82 -24.16 11.57
N ARG A 16 -12.60 -23.62 11.64
CA ARG A 16 -12.34 -22.36 12.34
C ARG A 16 -13.04 -21.18 11.66
N LEU A 17 -13.03 -21.13 10.33
CA LEU A 17 -13.74 -20.10 9.58
C LEU A 17 -15.26 -20.22 9.72
N ARG A 18 -15.82 -21.45 9.74
CA ARG A 18 -17.26 -21.67 9.99
C ARG A 18 -17.67 -21.16 11.37
N ARG A 19 -16.88 -21.45 12.41
CA ARG A 19 -17.13 -20.94 13.77
C ARG A 19 -17.06 -19.42 13.84
N LEU A 20 -16.07 -18.83 13.18
CA LEU A 20 -15.91 -17.37 13.11
C LEU A 20 -17.10 -16.71 12.39
N ALA A 21 -17.53 -17.27 11.27
CA ALA A 21 -18.70 -16.81 10.53
C ALA A 21 -19.97 -16.85 11.39
N ALA A 22 -20.17 -17.93 12.16
CA ALA A 22 -21.29 -18.05 13.10
C ALA A 22 -21.24 -16.97 14.19
N LEU A 23 -20.07 -16.68 14.75
CA LEU A 23 -19.86 -15.62 15.74
C LEU A 23 -20.22 -14.23 15.17
N HIS A 24 -19.85 -13.97 13.91
CA HIS A 24 -20.13 -12.71 13.23
C HIS A 24 -21.53 -12.63 12.61
N HIS A 25 -22.36 -13.67 12.76
CA HIS A 25 -23.68 -13.79 12.15
C HIS A 25 -23.66 -13.65 10.62
N ARG A 26 -22.65 -14.23 9.98
CA ARG A 26 -22.43 -14.18 8.52
C ARG A 26 -22.36 -15.59 7.93
N SER A 27 -22.59 -15.70 6.63
CA SER A 27 -22.26 -16.92 5.89
C SER A 27 -20.75 -17.10 5.79
N LEU A 28 -20.27 -18.34 5.57
CA LEU A 28 -18.85 -18.61 5.38
C LEU A 28 -18.24 -17.78 4.25
N GLN A 29 -18.95 -17.66 3.11
CA GLN A 29 -18.53 -16.80 2.00
C GLN A 29 -18.49 -15.32 2.39
N GLY A 30 -19.48 -14.84 3.16
CA GLY A 30 -19.50 -13.48 3.65
C GLY A 30 -18.36 -13.17 4.62
N GLU A 31 -17.99 -14.15 5.46
CA GLU A 31 -16.87 -14.04 6.38
C GLU A 31 -15.54 -13.98 5.64
N VAL A 32 -15.31 -14.89 4.69
CA VAL A 32 -14.09 -14.86 3.86
C VAL A 32 -14.00 -13.55 3.08
N ARG A 33 -15.11 -13.05 2.53
CA ARG A 33 -15.13 -11.74 1.87
C ARG A 33 -14.71 -10.62 2.82
N ALA A 34 -15.28 -10.57 4.03
CA ALA A 34 -14.94 -9.54 5.01
C ALA A 34 -13.46 -9.59 5.43
N ILE A 35 -12.91 -10.79 5.59
CA ILE A 35 -11.48 -11.00 5.87
C ILE A 35 -10.63 -10.47 4.72
N LEU A 36 -10.99 -10.77 3.47
CA LEU A 36 -10.27 -10.28 2.29
C LEU A 36 -10.34 -8.75 2.16
N GLU A 37 -11.48 -8.13 2.45
CA GLU A 37 -11.65 -6.67 2.46
C GLU A 37 -10.82 -5.99 3.57
N GLU A 38 -10.74 -6.60 4.76
CA GLU A 38 -9.87 -6.12 5.83
C GLU A 38 -8.39 -6.29 5.47
N ALA A 39 -8.03 -7.44 4.90
CA ALA A 39 -6.66 -7.69 4.45
C ALA A 39 -6.24 -6.72 3.33
N SER A 40 -7.15 -6.37 2.41
CA SER A 40 -6.83 -5.45 1.32
C SER A 40 -6.52 -4.04 1.80
N ARG A 41 -7.08 -3.60 2.94
CA ARG A 41 -6.73 -2.31 3.56
C ARG A 41 -5.28 -2.26 4.04
N ARG A 42 -4.66 -3.42 4.27
CA ARG A 42 -3.27 -3.55 4.75
C ARG A 42 -2.30 -3.92 3.64
N ALA A 43 -2.81 -4.28 2.47
CA ALA A 43 -1.98 -4.60 1.33
C ALA A 43 -1.26 -3.32 0.87
N PRO A 44 0.05 -3.40 0.54
CA PRO A 44 0.74 -2.28 -0.09
C PRO A 44 0.05 -1.95 -1.41
N CYS A 45 -0.28 -0.68 -1.62
CA CYS A 45 -0.74 -0.19 -2.91
C CYS A 45 0.49 0.01 -3.80
N ASP A 46 0.78 -0.95 -4.69
CA ASP A 46 1.78 -0.75 -5.74
C ASP A 46 1.17 0.17 -6.82
N GLY A 47 1.38 1.49 -6.63
CA GLY A 47 0.88 2.58 -7.46
C GLY A 47 -0.27 3.32 -6.75
N GLU A 48 -0.18 4.60 -6.44
CA GLU A 48 0.64 5.65 -7.05
C GLU A 48 1.83 5.95 -6.14
N GLY A 49 3.04 6.04 -6.69
CA GLY A 49 3.93 7.06 -6.14
C GLY A 49 3.11 8.32 -6.27
N ASP A 50 2.61 8.83 -5.15
CA ASP A 50 1.93 10.12 -5.06
C ASP A 50 2.83 11.04 -5.86
N GLY A 51 2.39 11.33 -7.09
CA GLY A 51 3.27 11.87 -8.11
C GLY A 51 3.65 13.20 -7.55
N LEU A 52 4.85 13.30 -6.96
CA LEU A 52 5.24 14.47 -6.20
C LEU A 52 4.98 15.65 -7.13
N ASP A 53 3.98 16.46 -6.80
CA ASP A 53 3.65 17.63 -7.59
C ASP A 53 4.75 18.64 -7.28
N LEU A 54 5.84 18.50 -8.03
CA LEU A 54 7.01 19.35 -7.96
C LEU A 54 6.60 20.72 -8.49
N VAL A 55 6.06 21.54 -7.58
CA VAL A 55 5.80 22.95 -7.84
C VAL A 55 7.15 23.65 -7.97
N THR A 56 7.67 23.67 -9.19
CA THR A 56 8.89 24.38 -9.54
C THR A 56 8.51 25.81 -9.87
N VAL A 57 9.01 26.76 -9.08
CA VAL A 57 8.87 28.19 -9.39
C VAL A 57 10.10 28.66 -10.16
N GLU A 58 9.89 29.33 -11.29
CA GLU A 58 10.97 29.99 -12.02
C GLU A 58 11.46 31.21 -11.22
N THR A 59 12.50 31.03 -10.43
CA THR A 59 13.26 32.16 -9.92
C THR A 59 14.16 32.64 -11.06
N GLY A 60 13.85 33.79 -11.67
CA GLY A 60 14.46 34.30 -12.90
C GLY A 60 15.95 34.69 -12.84
N ARG A 61 16.80 33.86 -12.25
CA ARG A 61 18.26 33.88 -12.37
C ARG A 61 18.80 32.45 -12.34
N ASP A 62 19.29 31.99 -13.48
CA ASP A 62 20.29 30.92 -13.55
C ASP A 62 21.63 31.48 -13.08
N ASP A 63 21.74 31.85 -11.80
CA ASP A 63 23.06 32.06 -11.22
C ASP A 63 23.73 30.69 -11.12
N ALA A 64 24.88 30.54 -11.75
CA ALA A 64 25.67 29.31 -11.67
C ALA A 64 26.33 29.24 -10.29
N TRP A 65 25.66 28.61 -9.33
CA TRP A 65 26.23 28.36 -8.01
C TRP A 65 27.37 27.35 -8.15
N SER A 66 28.62 27.83 -8.16
CA SER A 66 29.79 26.95 -8.08
C SER A 66 30.06 26.56 -6.63
N ARG A 67 30.61 25.35 -6.44
CA ARG A 67 30.99 24.85 -5.12
C ARG A 67 32.01 25.78 -4.45
N GLU A 68 32.94 26.30 -5.24
CA GLU A 68 34.00 27.20 -4.81
C GLU A 68 33.43 28.55 -4.35
N ALA A 69 32.35 29.04 -4.98
CA ALA A 69 31.66 30.26 -4.54
C ALA A 69 30.86 30.06 -3.24
N LEU A 70 30.39 28.83 -2.99
CA LEU A 70 29.58 28.49 -1.83
C LEU A 70 30.38 28.15 -0.57
N TYR A 71 31.50 27.44 -0.75
CA TYR A 71 32.26 26.87 0.37
C TYR A 71 33.65 27.47 0.55
N GLY A 72 34.11 28.29 -0.40
CA GLY A 72 35.49 28.79 -0.40
C GLY A 72 36.53 27.64 -0.40
N ASP A 73 37.80 28.01 -0.28
CA ASP A 73 38.92 27.05 -0.22
C ASP A 73 39.04 26.36 1.15
N ASP A 74 38.05 26.53 2.03
CA ASP A 74 38.00 25.96 3.39
C ASP A 74 37.60 24.47 3.42
N ALA A 75 37.40 23.85 2.24
CA ALA A 75 37.00 22.44 2.10
C ALA A 75 38.17 21.49 1.74
N ARG A 76 39.39 21.80 2.19
CA ARG A 76 40.57 20.92 2.08
C ARG A 76 41.05 20.38 3.42
#